data_AF-A0A9P7GT01-F1
#
_entry.id   AF-A0A9P7GT01-F1
#
_cell.length_a   1.000
_cell.length_b   1.000
_cell.length_c   1.000
_cell.angle_alpha   90.00
_cell.angle_beta   90.00
_cell.angle_gamma   90.00
#
_symmetry.space_group_name_H-M   'P 1'
#
loop_
_entity.id
_entity.type
_entity.pdbx_description
1 polymer ?
#
loop_
_entity_poly.entity_id
_entity_poly.type
_entity_poly.pdbx_seq_one_letter_code
_entity_poly.pdbx_strand_id
1 'polypeptide(L)'
;MPANYEEGTFENCDADDDIPMGVYGTSTWYQGVSPTPPAQPPASSSNCISVPTVSATPEKMRRRAAPADFRRHAAPAPTNM
;
A
#
# COMPACT_ATOMS: atom_id res chain seq x y z
N MET A 1 13.00 -0.75 -11.40
CA MET A 1 12.56 0.11 -10.26
C MET A 1 11.13 0.61 -10.47
N PRO A 2 10.47 1.32 -9.54
CA PRO A 2 9.14 1.89 -9.80
C PRO A 2 9.17 2.92 -10.96
N ALA A 3 8.18 2.83 -11.85
CA ALA A 3 8.04 3.71 -13.03
C ALA A 3 7.38 5.06 -12.70
N ASN A 4 6.53 5.11 -11.67
CA ASN A 4 5.84 6.32 -11.22
C ASN A 4 5.62 6.28 -9.70
N TYR A 5 5.77 7.44 -9.05
CA TYR A 5 5.57 7.65 -7.62
C TYR A 5 4.34 8.53 -7.29
N GLU A 6 3.57 8.93 -8.29
CA GLU A 6 2.35 9.71 -8.12
C GLU A 6 1.30 8.96 -7.30
N GLU A 7 0.65 9.69 -6.40
CA GLU A 7 -0.39 9.14 -5.54
C GLU A 7 -1.60 8.68 -6.36
N GLY A 8 -2.14 7.50 -6.02
CA GLY A 8 -3.32 6.95 -6.67
C GLY A 8 -3.05 6.31 -8.04
N THR A 9 -1.81 6.35 -8.53
CA THR A 9 -1.41 5.65 -9.75
C THR A 9 -1.06 4.20 -9.41
N PHE A 10 -1.74 3.27 -10.08
CA PHE A 10 -1.46 1.85 -10.00
C PHE A 10 -1.21 1.36 -11.42
N GLU A 11 0.03 0.99 -11.70
CA GLU A 11 0.44 0.55 -13.02
C GLU A 11 1.44 -0.61 -12.94
N ASN A 12 1.52 -1.34 -14.04
CA ASN A 12 2.52 -2.37 -14.26
C ASN A 12 3.33 -1.95 -15.49
N CYS A 13 4.63 -1.75 -15.30
CA CYS A 13 5.55 -1.28 -16.34
C CYS A 13 6.82 -2.14 -16.35
N ASP A 14 7.47 -2.22 -17.50
CA ASP A 14 8.87 -2.64 -17.59
C ASP A 14 9.73 -1.42 -17.28
N ALA A 15 10.46 -1.45 -16.17
CA ALA A 15 11.23 -0.31 -15.70
C ALA A 15 12.67 -0.72 -15.37
N ASP A 16 13.60 0.11 -15.80
CA ASP A 16 15.03 -0.12 -15.65
C ASP A 16 15.44 -0.12 -14.16
N ASP A 17 16.63 -0.67 -13.90
CA ASP A 17 17.31 -0.48 -12.63
C ASP A 17 17.87 0.95 -12.55
N ASP A 18 17.73 1.57 -11.38
CA ASP A 18 18.20 2.94 -11.11
C ASP A 18 18.75 3.01 -9.67
N ILE A 19 19.01 4.21 -9.15
CA ILE A 19 19.55 4.42 -7.81
C ILE A 19 18.59 3.84 -6.77
N PRO A 20 19.02 2.96 -5.86
CA PRO A 20 18.13 2.37 -4.88
C PRO A 20 17.56 3.44 -3.92
N MET A 21 16.27 3.29 -3.58
CA MET A 21 15.57 4.18 -2.63
C MET A 21 16.34 4.29 -1.32
N GLY A 22 16.63 5.53 -0.91
CA GLY A 22 17.40 5.83 0.29
C GLY A 22 18.88 6.13 0.04
N VAL A 23 19.41 5.96 -1.18
CA VAL A 23 20.79 6.36 -1.53
C VAL A 23 20.78 7.68 -2.30
N TYR A 24 21.53 8.66 -1.82
CA TYR A 24 21.59 10.00 -2.41
C TYR A 24 23.06 10.37 -2.65
N GLY A 25 23.53 10.19 -3.89
CA GLY A 25 24.95 10.35 -4.23
C GLY A 25 25.80 9.32 -3.48
N THR A 26 26.68 9.79 -2.58
CA THR A 26 27.55 8.93 -1.76
C THR A 26 26.99 8.63 -0.37
N SER A 27 25.79 9.10 -0.04
CA SER A 27 25.19 9.01 1.29
C SER A 27 23.96 8.10 1.31
N THR A 28 23.70 7.44 2.44
CA THR A 28 22.47 6.66 2.66
C THR A 28 21.60 7.35 3.71
N TRP A 29 20.30 7.40 3.48
CA TRP A 29 19.30 7.98 4.36
C TRP A 29 18.48 6.89 5.05
N TYR A 30 18.03 7.17 6.26
CA TYR A 30 17.16 6.32 7.06
C TYR A 30 16.07 7.16 7.74
N GLN A 31 14.96 6.50 8.11
CA GLN A 31 13.79 7.17 8.68
C GLN A 31 14.13 7.98 9.93
N GLY A 32 13.52 9.16 10.07
CA GLY A 32 13.66 10.03 11.24
C GLY A 32 14.79 11.06 11.17
N VAL A 33 15.55 11.12 10.06
CA VAL A 33 16.60 12.14 9.84
C VAL A 33 16.02 13.40 9.20
N SER A 34 16.44 14.59 9.68
CA SER A 34 16.03 15.89 9.16
C SER A 34 17.23 16.69 8.60
N PRO A 35 17.08 17.35 7.43
CA PRO A 35 15.89 17.34 6.58
C PRO A 35 15.75 16.00 5.84
N THR A 36 14.50 15.59 5.57
CA THR A 36 14.22 14.51 4.62
C THR A 36 14.68 14.96 3.23
N PRO A 37 15.53 14.20 2.54
CA PRO A 37 15.91 14.50 1.17
C PRO A 37 14.69 14.51 0.23
N PRO A 38 14.76 15.21 -0.92
CA PRO A 38 13.77 15.09 -1.98
C PRO A 38 13.60 13.63 -2.41
N ALA A 39 12.41 13.27 -2.93
CA ALA A 39 12.19 11.96 -3.50
C ALA A 39 13.13 11.70 -4.69
N GLN A 40 13.55 10.44 -4.84
CA GLN A 40 14.29 10.02 -6.03
C GLN A 40 13.40 10.10 -7.29
N PRO A 41 14.00 10.37 -8.46
CA PRO A 41 13.28 10.34 -9.72
C PRO A 41 12.79 8.92 -10.04
N PRO A 42 11.69 8.79 -10.80
CA PRO A 42 11.28 7.52 -11.37
C PRO A 42 12.31 7.01 -12.37
N ALA A 43 12.46 5.68 -12.42
CA ALA A 43 13.31 5.05 -13.42
C ALA A 43 12.68 5.18 -14.82
N SER A 44 13.52 5.09 -15.86
CA SER A 44 13.02 4.97 -17.22
C SER A 44 12.14 3.73 -17.35
N SER A 45 11.02 3.84 -18.07
CA SER A 45 10.02 2.79 -18.16
C SER A 45 9.32 2.73 -19.52
N SER A 46 8.76 1.56 -19.81
CA SER A 46 8.01 1.27 -21.03
C SER A 46 6.91 0.23 -20.77
N ASN A 47 6.04 0.01 -21.77
CA ASN A 47 4.94 -0.98 -21.70
C ASN A 47 3.99 -0.81 -20.50
N CYS A 48 3.84 0.42 -20.01
CA CYS A 48 2.99 0.71 -18.85
C CYS A 48 1.51 0.45 -19.11
N ILE A 49 0.89 -0.31 -18.22
CA ILE A 49 -0.56 -0.54 -18.19
C ILE A 49 -1.13 -0.19 -16.82
N SER A 50 -2.26 0.53 -16.79
CA SER A 50 -2.96 0.80 -15.54
C SER A 50 -3.59 -0.48 -14.99
N VAL A 51 -3.41 -0.72 -13.69
CA VAL A 51 -4.00 -1.87 -12.99
C VAL A 51 -4.95 -1.37 -11.91
N PRO A 52 -6.10 -2.05 -11.68
CA PRO A 52 -7.03 -1.64 -10.64
C PRO A 52 -6.40 -1.83 -9.25
N THR A 53 -6.66 -0.88 -8.35
CA THR A 53 -6.26 -1.01 -6.95
C THR A 53 -7.06 -2.09 -6.22
N VAL A 54 -6.51 -2.57 -5.11
CA VAL A 54 -7.21 -3.50 -4.22
C VAL A 54 -8.47 -2.84 -3.64
N SER A 55 -9.59 -3.57 -3.63
CA SER A 55 -10.83 -3.08 -3.03
C SER A 55 -11.47 -4.12 -2.12
N ALA A 56 -12.11 -3.66 -1.05
CA ALA A 56 -12.89 -4.53 -0.15
C ALA A 56 -14.26 -4.92 -0.75
N THR A 57 -14.55 -4.54 -2.00
CA THR A 57 -15.84 -4.77 -2.65
C THR A 57 -16.25 -6.25 -2.64
N PRO A 58 -15.37 -7.22 -2.99
CA PRO A 58 -15.74 -8.63 -2.95
C PRO A 58 -16.12 -9.12 -1.54
N GLU A 59 -15.37 -8.71 -0.51
CA GLU A 59 -15.67 -9.07 0.88
C GLU A 59 -16.97 -8.43 1.38
N LYS A 60 -17.22 -7.16 1.02
CA LYS A 60 -18.48 -6.48 1.33
C LYS A 60 -19.68 -7.16 0.66
N MET A 61 -19.51 -7.65 -0.58
CA MET A 61 -20.53 -8.43 -1.27
C MET A 61 -20.78 -9.78 -0.57
N ARG A 62 -19.72 -10.50 -0.17
CA ARG A 62 -19.84 -11.76 0.58
C ARG A 62 -20.56 -11.58 1.91
N ARG A 63 -20.25 -10.53 2.68
CA ARG A 63 -20.95 -10.21 3.93
C ARG A 63 -22.42 -9.87 3.73
N ARG A 64 -22.79 -9.22 2.62
CA ARG A 64 -24.19 -8.94 2.28
C ARG A 64 -24.96 -10.19 1.88
N ALA A 65 -24.29 -11.14 1.23
CA ALA A 65 -24.89 -12.40 0.78
C ALA A 65 -24.93 -13.48 1.88
N ALA A 66 -24.12 -13.37 2.93
CA ALA A 66 -24.13 -14.29 4.05
C ALA A 66 -25.43 -14.16 4.85
N PRO A 67 -26.12 -15.27 5.19
CA PRO A 67 -27.24 -15.24 6.11
C PRO A 67 -26.76 -14.69 7.46
N ALA A 68 -27.59 -13.87 8.10
CA ALA A 68 -27.29 -13.18 9.35
C ALA A 68 -27.26 -14.12 10.57
N ASP A 69 -26.51 -15.21 10.53
CA ASP A 69 -26.27 -16.09 11.68
C ASP A 69 -25.07 -15.60 12.49
N PHE A 70 -25.08 -14.32 12.86
CA PHE A 70 -24.21 -13.83 13.93
C PHE A 70 -24.97 -14.00 15.24
N ARG A 71 -24.93 -15.20 15.84
CA ARG A 71 -25.24 -15.34 17.26
C ARG A 71 -24.26 -14.45 18.01
N ARG A 72 -24.73 -13.28 18.43
CA ARG A 72 -24.03 -12.46 19.42
C ARG A 72 -23.93 -13.31 20.68
N HIS A 73 -22.79 -13.93 20.91
CA HIS A 73 -22.45 -14.39 22.24
C HIS A 73 -22.37 -13.13 23.10
N ALA A 74 -23.42 -12.88 23.87
CA ALA A 74 -23.42 -11.82 24.87
C ALA A 74 -22.20 -12.05 25.77
N ALA A 75 -21.37 -11.03 25.93
CA ALA A 75 -20.29 -11.07 26.91
C ALA A 75 -20.91 -11.38 28.30
N PRO A 76 -20.36 -12.33 29.07
CA PRO A 76 -20.86 -12.58 30.42
C PRO A 76 -20.70 -11.29 31.25
N ALA A 77 -21.74 -10.93 32.00
CA ALA A 77 -21.74 -9.74 32.85
C ALA A 77 -20.60 -9.82 33.87
N PRO A 78 -19.90 -8.71 34.15
CA PRO A 78 -18.87 -8.69 35.19
C PRO A 78 -19.55 -8.99 36.54
N THR A 79 -19.09 -10.05 37.21
CA THR A 79 -19.50 -10.37 38.58
C THR A 79 -18.67 -9.48 39.51
N ASN A 80 -19.29 -8.49 40.15
CA ASN A 80 -18.64 -7.71 41.20
C ASN A 80 -18.44 -8.60 42.44
N MET A 81 -17.22 -8.69 42.94
CA MET A 81 -16.90 -9.11 44.31
C MET A 81 -17.03 -7.94 45.28
#